data_AF-A0AAD3SGP8-F1
#
_entry.id   AF-A0AAD3SGP8-F1
#
_cell.length_a   1.000
_cell.length_b   1.000
_cell.length_c   1.000
_cell.angle_alpha   90.00
_cell.angle_beta   90.00
_cell.angle_gamma   90.00
#
_symmetry.space_group_name_H-M   'P 1'
#
loop_
_entity.id
_entity.type
_entity.pdbx_description
1 polymer ?
#
loop_
_entity_poly.entity_id
_entity_poly.type
_entity_poly.pdbx_seq_one_letter_code
_entity_poly.pdbx_strand_id
1 'polypeptide(L)'
;MGLQMRTTNIGNAGTRYCVIAITPRRLYSFIGIGSLETVFASYFDRAIHFMELPGKNPHSELHFFLNQRRVVHFAWLSRAGIYHGGFNFGASHISQDGDDNFVENKALLNYSKLSEALKQSNLVL
;
A
#
# COMPACT_ATOMS: atom_id res chain seq x y z
N MET A 1 -1.88 -6.71 19.11
CA MET A 1 -1.06 -5.77 18.32
C MET A 1 -1.43 -5.98 16.85
N GLY A 2 -2.00 -4.97 16.17
CA GLY A 2 -2.58 -5.11 14.82
C GLY A 2 -1.93 -4.22 13.75
N LEU A 3 -0.71 -3.75 14.00
CA LEU A 3 0.05 -2.92 13.08
C LEU A 3 0.99 -3.80 12.26
N GLN A 4 0.87 -3.77 10.94
CA GLN A 4 1.84 -4.38 10.03
C GLN A 4 2.39 -3.30 9.11
N MET A 5 3.70 -3.31 8.88
CA MET A 5 4.40 -2.32 8.08
C MET A 5 5.24 -2.99 7.00
N ARG A 6 5.26 -2.39 5.81
CA ARG A 6 6.15 -2.77 4.72
C ARG A 6 6.86 -1.53 4.19
N THR A 7 8.15 -1.65 3.99
CA THR A 7 9.03 -0.57 3.52
C THR A 7 9.63 -0.94 2.18
N THR A 8 9.77 0.02 1.28
CA THR A 8 10.51 -0.13 0.03
C THR A 8 11.37 1.08 -0.26
N ASN A 9 12.53 0.83 -0.86
CA ASN A 9 13.39 1.88 -1.38
C ASN A 9 12.91 2.25 -2.80
N ILE A 10 12.72 3.54 -3.05
CA ILE A 10 12.10 4.05 -4.29
C ILE A 10 13.04 4.95 -5.11
N GLY A 11 14.30 5.10 -4.69
CA GLY A 11 15.27 5.98 -5.35
C GLY A 11 16.47 5.23 -5.93
N ASN A 12 16.96 5.67 -7.10
CA ASN A 12 18.21 5.16 -7.68
C ASN A 12 19.44 5.41 -6.77
N ALA A 13 19.36 6.41 -5.87
CA ALA A 13 20.41 6.77 -4.91
C ALA A 13 20.22 6.18 -3.50
N GLY A 14 19.23 5.29 -3.29
CA GLY A 14 19.06 4.58 -2.01
C GLY A 14 18.55 5.41 -0.83
N THR A 15 18.26 6.71 -1.00
CA THR A 15 17.88 7.60 0.11
C THR A 15 16.38 7.86 0.24
N ARG A 16 15.53 7.29 -0.63
CA ARG A 16 14.08 7.53 -0.63
C ARG A 16 13.33 6.30 -0.15
N TYR A 17 12.43 6.50 0.81
CA TYR A 17 11.62 5.46 1.40
C TYR A 17 10.14 5.70 1.12
N CYS A 18 9.45 4.63 0.76
CA CYS A 18 8.01 4.51 0.87
C CYS A 18 7.70 3.48 1.96
N VAL A 19 6.82 3.85 2.87
CA VAL A 19 6.32 2.98 3.93
C VAL A 19 4.81 2.88 3.78
N ILE A 20 4.30 1.65 3.69
CA ILE A 20 2.88 1.36 3.84
C ILE A 20 2.69 0.66 5.17
N ALA A 21 1.86 1.25 6.03
CA ALA A 21 1.50 0.67 7.31
C ALA A 21 0.01 0.40 7.32
N ILE A 22 -0.40 -0.78 7.79
CA ILE A 22 -1.79 -1.12 7.99
C ILE A 22 -2.08 -1.33 9.47
N THR A 23 -3.23 -0.82 9.88
CA THR A 23 -3.98 -1.29 11.04
C THR A 23 -5.10 -2.20 10.54
N PRO A 24 -5.92 -2.83 11.41
CA PRO A 24 -7.02 -3.67 10.94
C PRO A 24 -8.03 -2.93 10.04
N ARG A 25 -8.07 -1.59 10.11
CA ARG A 25 -9.05 -0.77 9.40
C ARG A 25 -8.48 0.30 8.50
N ARG A 26 -7.22 0.70 8.69
CA ARG A 26 -6.62 1.82 7.95
C ARG A 26 -5.30 1.43 7.34
N LEU A 27 -5.09 1.81 6.09
CA LEU A 27 -3.81 1.79 5.40
C LEU A 27 -3.29 3.22 5.36
N TYR A 28 -2.08 3.42 5.87
CA TYR A 28 -1.33 4.67 5.90
C TYR A 28 -0.18 4.58 4.92
N SER A 29 0.12 5.70 4.26
CA SER A 29 1.26 5.83 3.36
C SER A 29 2.17 6.97 3.80
N PHE A 30 3.45 6.65 3.98
CA PHE A 30 4.49 7.62 4.31
C PHE A 30 5.56 7.63 3.22
N ILE A 31 6.01 8.81 2.85
CA ILE A 31 7.11 9.00 1.90
C ILE A 31 8.08 10.00 2.50
N GLY A 32 9.36 9.75 2.29
CA GLY A 32 10.35 10.80 2.49
C GLY A 32 11.75 10.37 2.07
N ILE A 33 12.70 11.22 2.43
CA ILE A 33 14.11 11.09 2.10
C ILE A 33 14.91 11.02 3.41
N GLY A 34 16.01 10.26 3.41
CA GLY A 34 16.87 10.11 4.58
C GLY A 34 16.64 8.78 5.28
N SER A 35 16.40 8.81 6.59
CA SER A 35 16.13 7.60 7.39
C SER A 35 14.63 7.41 7.65
N LEU A 36 14.20 6.23 8.11
CA LEU A 36 12.81 6.02 8.53
C LEU A 36 12.39 6.96 9.68
N GLU A 37 13.32 7.29 10.59
CA GLU A 37 13.08 8.24 11.66
C GLU A 37 12.80 9.64 11.10
N THR A 38 13.61 10.10 10.15
CA THR A 38 13.41 11.38 9.46
C THR A 38 12.08 11.41 8.72
N VAL A 39 11.72 10.30 8.06
CA VAL A 39 10.42 10.16 7.37
C VAL A 39 9.28 10.28 8.37
N PHE A 40 9.29 9.56 9.50
CA PHE A 40 8.17 9.66 10.45
C PHE A 40 8.13 11.02 11.16
N ALA A 41 9.28 11.62 11.47
CA ALA A 41 9.35 12.95 12.07
C ALA A 41 8.72 14.02 11.16
N SER A 42 8.85 13.91 9.83
CA SER A 42 8.22 14.86 8.90
C SER A 42 6.69 14.81 8.89
N TYR A 43 6.10 13.73 9.41
CA TYR A 43 4.65 13.60 9.58
C TYR A 43 4.14 14.01 10.97
N PHE A 44 4.98 14.59 11.83
CA PHE A 44 4.56 15.05 13.17
C PHE A 44 3.53 16.19 13.07
N ASP A 45 3.81 17.21 12.25
CA ASP A 45 2.93 18.38 12.05
C ASP A 45 2.17 18.33 10.71
N ARG A 46 2.25 17.20 9.99
CA ARG A 46 1.70 17.05 8.65
C ARG A 46 0.57 16.01 8.62
N ALA A 47 -0.50 16.32 7.89
CA ALA A 47 -1.59 15.39 7.70
C ALA A 47 -1.11 14.11 6.97
N ILE A 48 -1.43 12.94 7.55
CA ILE A 48 -1.10 11.64 6.97
C ILE A 48 -2.25 11.19 6.08
N HIS A 49 -1.94 10.81 4.84
CA HIS A 49 -2.93 10.17 3.98
C HIS A 49 -3.20 8.75 4.45
N PHE A 50 -4.49 8.43 4.61
CA PHE A 50 -4.93 7.09 4.93
C PHE A 50 -6.16 6.69 4.12
N MET A 51 -6.30 5.39 3.91
CA MET A 51 -7.51 4.77 3.37
C MET A 51 -8.11 3.90 4.46
N GLU A 52 -9.42 4.03 4.69
CA GLU A 52 -10.16 3.22 5.67
C GLU A 52 -11.15 2.27 4.99
N LEU A 53 -11.10 0.99 5.35
CA LEU A 53 -12.08 -0.02 4.91
C LEU A 53 -13.14 -0.26 6.01
N PRO A 54 -14.41 -0.51 5.64
CA PRO A 54 -15.45 -0.80 6.59
C PRO A 54 -15.28 -2.20 7.23
N GLY A 55 -15.42 -2.28 8.55
CA GLY A 55 -15.41 -3.56 9.27
C GLY A 55 -14.93 -3.46 10.72
N LYS A 56 -15.23 -4.48 11.53
CA LYS A 56 -14.87 -4.55 12.96
C LYS A 56 -14.12 -5.84 13.29
N ASN A 57 -13.11 -6.19 12.48
CA ASN A 57 -12.31 -7.40 12.72
C ASN A 57 -10.83 -7.05 12.93
N PRO A 58 -10.09 -7.86 13.70
CA PRO A 58 -8.69 -7.58 14.06
C PRO A 58 -7.67 -8.07 13.02
N HIS A 59 -8.07 -8.90 12.05
CA HIS A 59 -7.15 -9.53 11.10
C HIS A 59 -7.08 -8.77 9.79
N SER A 60 -5.88 -8.34 9.45
CA SER A 60 -5.51 -7.75 8.17
C SER A 60 -4.09 -8.15 7.81
N GLU A 61 -3.80 -8.28 6.51
CA GLU A 61 -2.46 -8.60 6.04
C GLU A 61 -2.07 -7.73 4.84
N LEU A 62 -0.82 -7.27 4.85
CA LEU A 62 -0.21 -6.46 3.81
C LEU A 62 0.93 -7.22 3.14
N HIS A 63 0.77 -7.41 1.83
CA HIS A 63 1.75 -8.05 0.97
C HIS A 63 2.16 -7.13 -0.16
N PHE A 64 3.45 -7.16 -0.48
CA PHE A 64 4.06 -6.44 -1.58
C PHE A 64 4.44 -7.42 -2.67
N PHE A 65 4.16 -7.05 -3.91
CA PHE A 65 4.66 -7.76 -5.08
C PHE A 65 5.86 -7.01 -5.65
N LEU A 66 6.96 -7.74 -5.83
CA LEU A 66 8.21 -7.20 -6.35
C LEU A 66 8.42 -7.68 -7.78
N ASN A 67 8.79 -6.75 -8.66
CA ASN A 67 9.32 -7.04 -10.00
C ASN A 67 10.76 -6.53 -10.06
N GLN A 68 11.73 -7.39 -10.40
CA GLN A 68 13.15 -7.02 -10.51
C GLN A 68 13.66 -6.23 -9.28
N ARG A 69 13.32 -6.67 -8.07
CA ARG A 69 13.65 -6.03 -6.76
C ARG A 69 13.01 -4.67 -6.51
N ARG A 70 12.12 -4.20 -7.38
CA ARG A 70 11.30 -3.00 -7.16
C ARG A 70 9.90 -3.44 -6.76
N VAL A 71 9.34 -2.83 -5.72
CA VAL A 71 7.94 -3.05 -5.39
C VAL A 71 7.09 -2.40 -6.47
N VAL A 72 6.14 -3.14 -7.04
CA VAL A 72 5.27 -2.65 -8.13
C VAL A 72 3.81 -2.64 -7.72
N HIS A 73 3.38 -3.63 -6.94
CA HIS A 73 2.01 -3.70 -6.45
C HIS A 73 1.97 -3.99 -4.95
N PHE A 74 0.84 -3.65 -4.33
CA PHE A 74 0.51 -4.11 -2.99
C PHE A 74 -0.88 -4.72 -2.99
N ALA A 75 -1.10 -5.61 -2.03
CA ALA A 75 -2.39 -6.15 -1.68
C ALA A 75 -2.56 -6.09 -0.16
N TRP A 76 -3.68 -5.52 0.26
CA TRP A 76 -4.14 -5.47 1.63
C TRP A 76 -5.38 -6.35 1.77
N LEU A 77 -5.18 -7.51 2.40
CA LEU A 77 -6.24 -8.43 2.77
C LEU A 77 -6.99 -7.89 3.99
N SER A 78 -8.31 -7.76 3.85
CA SER A 78 -9.22 -7.34 4.92
C SER A 78 -10.53 -8.11 4.82
N ARG A 79 -11.45 -7.95 5.79
CA ARG A 79 -12.79 -8.55 5.68
C ARG A 79 -13.62 -7.96 4.53
N ALA A 80 -13.42 -6.69 4.18
CA ALA A 80 -14.16 -6.06 3.08
C ALA A 80 -13.76 -6.64 1.72
N GLY A 81 -12.61 -7.31 1.63
CA GLY A 81 -12.04 -7.82 0.40
C GLY A 81 -10.53 -7.59 0.37
N ILE A 82 -9.95 -7.80 -0.81
CA ILE A 82 -8.55 -7.49 -1.09
C ILE A 82 -8.49 -6.12 -1.72
N TYR A 83 -7.98 -5.13 -0.98
CA TYR A 83 -7.68 -3.83 -1.55
C TYR A 83 -6.28 -3.85 -2.15
N HIS A 84 -6.15 -3.51 -3.42
CA HIS A 84 -4.87 -3.56 -4.12
C HIS A 84 -4.65 -2.31 -4.96
N GLY A 85 -3.40 -2.11 -5.36
CA GLY A 85 -3.03 -1.03 -6.26
C GLY A 85 -1.60 -1.18 -6.75
N GLY A 86 -1.26 -0.34 -7.73
CA GLY A 86 0.10 -0.17 -8.22
C GLY A 86 0.82 0.95 -7.50
N PHE A 87 2.15 0.89 -7.48
CA PHE A 87 2.98 2.00 -7.12
C PHE A 87 3.56 2.65 -8.36
N ASN A 88 3.32 3.95 -8.51
CA ASN A 88 3.93 4.77 -9.53
C ASN A 88 5.05 5.59 -8.92
N PHE A 89 6.26 5.02 -8.96
CA PHE A 89 7.47 5.70 -8.53
C PHE A 89 8.13 6.47 -9.68
N GLY A 90 7.33 7.07 -10.56
CA GLY A 90 7.76 7.75 -11.79
C GLY A 90 9.04 8.58 -11.65
N ALA A 91 9.79 8.68 -12.75
CA ALA A 91 11.07 9.38 -12.79
C ALA A 91 10.88 10.90 -12.59
N SER A 92 10.97 11.39 -11.34
CA SER A 92 10.89 12.83 -11.00
C SER A 92 9.47 13.38 -11.25
N HIS A 93 8.72 13.87 -10.27
CA HIS A 93 9.00 14.90 -9.29
C HIS A 93 8.05 14.67 -8.13
N ILE A 94 8.50 14.01 -7.06
CA ILE A 94 7.78 14.12 -5.80
C ILE A 94 8.12 15.49 -5.24
N SER A 95 7.11 16.35 -5.16
CA SER A 95 7.24 17.64 -4.51
C SER A 95 7.87 17.43 -3.13
N GLN A 96 8.81 18.29 -2.72
CA GLN A 96 9.36 18.25 -1.35
C GLN A 96 8.27 18.30 -0.28
N ASP A 97 7.06 18.69 -0.67
CA ASP A 97 5.87 18.81 0.15
C ASP A 97 5.12 17.49 0.36
N GLY A 98 5.50 16.39 -0.32
CA GLY A 98 5.06 15.03 -0.02
C GLY A 98 3.56 14.73 -0.21
N ASP A 99 2.81 15.55 -0.95
CA ASP A 99 1.39 15.34 -1.33
C ASP A 99 1.22 14.43 -2.55
N ASP A 100 2.26 13.66 -2.84
CA ASP A 100 2.31 12.79 -3.99
C ASP A 100 1.50 11.51 -3.75
N ASN A 101 0.38 11.35 -4.48
CA ASN A 101 -0.37 10.11 -4.51
C ASN A 101 0.30 9.10 -5.46
N PHE A 102 1.37 8.46 -4.98
CA PHE A 102 2.14 7.43 -5.68
C PHE A 102 1.42 6.07 -5.79
N VAL A 103 0.24 5.95 -5.18
CA VAL A 103 -0.56 4.73 -5.27
C VAL A 103 -1.60 4.94 -6.37
N GLU A 104 -1.52 4.13 -7.42
CA GLU A 104 -2.39 4.18 -8.59
C GLU A 104 -3.18 2.86 -8.75
N ASN A 105 -4.10 2.83 -9.72
CA ASN A 105 -4.83 1.61 -10.10
C ASN A 105 -5.49 0.90 -8.89
N LYS A 106 -6.02 1.72 -7.96
CA LYS A 106 -6.62 1.25 -6.71
C LYS A 106 -7.93 0.54 -7.00
N ALA A 107 -8.11 -0.67 -6.48
CA ALA A 107 -9.38 -1.37 -6.54
C ALA A 107 -9.61 -2.23 -5.29
N LEU A 108 -10.89 -2.44 -4.98
CA LEU A 108 -11.33 -3.35 -3.93
C LEU A 108 -11.97 -4.58 -4.57
N LEU A 109 -11.28 -5.70 -4.48
CA LEU A 109 -11.79 -7.00 -4.91
C LEU A 109 -12.62 -7.62 -3.78
N ASN A 110 -13.94 -7.56 -3.93
CA ASN A 110 -14.88 -8.23 -3.01
C ASN A 110 -14.77 -9.75 -3.13
N TYR A 111 -14.83 -10.46 -2.00
CA TYR A 111 -14.75 -11.93 -1.99
C TYR A 111 -15.87 -12.61 -2.78
N SER A 112 -17.06 -12.01 -2.85
CA SER A 112 -18.16 -12.51 -3.68
C SER A 112 -17.77 -12.58 -5.15
N LYS A 113 -17.20 -11.50 -5.68
CA LYS A 113 -16.70 -11.42 -7.07
C LYS A 113 -15.56 -12.40 -7.33
N LEU A 114 -14.71 -12.63 -6.33
CA LEU A 114 -13.62 -13.61 -6.41
C LEU A 114 -14.19 -15.04 -6.54
N SER A 115 -15.25 -15.35 -5.80
CA SER A 115 -15.95 -16.64 -5.92
C SER A 115 -16.60 -16.86 -7.29
N GLU A 116 -17.12 -15.80 -7.92
CA GLU A 116 -17.73 -15.86 -9.25
C GLU A 116 -16.69 -16.05 -10.35
N ALA A 117 -15.57 -15.33 -10.26
CA ALA A 117 -14.45 -15.48 -11.19
C ALA A 117 -13.87 -16.90 -11.16
N LEU A 118 -13.72 -17.50 -9.98
CA LEU A 118 -13.26 -18.88 -9.84
C LEU A 118 -14.26 -19.91 -10.41
N LYS A 119 -15.57 -19.62 -10.35
CA LYS A 119 -16.58 -20.48 -10.98
C LYS A 119 -16.53 -20.40 -12.51
N GLN A 120 -16.21 -19.23 -13.07
CA GLN A 120 -16.07 -19.04 -14.52
C GLN A 120 -14.76 -19.62 -15.06
N SER A 121 -13.67 -19.61 -14.29
CA SER A 121 -12.41 -20.25 -14.69
C SER A 121 -12.45 -21.77 -14.61
N ASN A 122 -13.34 -22.36 -13.80
CA ASN A 122 -13.53 -23.81 -13.67
C ASN A 122 -14.38 -24.43 -14.81
N LEU A 123 -14.64 -23.68 -15.88
CA LEU A 123 -15.29 -24.17 -17.11
C LEU A 123 -14.28 -24.60 -18.20
N VAL A 124 -12.99 -24.71 -17.86
CA VAL A 124 -11.97 -25.30 -18.74
C VAL A 124 -11.19 -26.34 -17.95
N LEU A 125 -11.79 -27.52 -17.78
CA LEU A 125 -11.09 -28.80 -17.61
C LEU A 125 -11.79 -29.82 -18.49
#